data_AF-A0A1S2KKP0-F1
#
_entry.id   AF-A0A1S2KKP0-F1
#
_cell.length_a   1.000
_cell.length_b   1.000
_cell.length_c   1.000
_cell.angle_alpha   90.00
_cell.angle_beta   90.00
_cell.angle_gamma   90.00
#
_symmetry.space_group_name_H-M   'P 1'
#
loop_
_entity.id
_entity.type
_entity.pdbx_description
1 polymer ?
#
loop_
_entity_poly.entity_id
_entity_poly.type
_entity_poly.pdbx_seq_one_letter_code
_entity_poly.pdbx_strand_id
1 'polypeptide(L)'
;HFTLHPDHHPAVIATTSGPTSDAARSDLHDLGFRGTGPTTMLMARIDREEPHYTAKAAHLLQQYGYTTEIDPALQEEIDTEWTWANYPYPWCTRDEIRAVSAQAQRIHDDIAEGRLIIHLHADDGHTTVAVGSYTTGVRRHVHLHGENHLRQETDIIFDTEAEAVAEFHRLYSVAVRPGPAPLTNLEQAVRRLLTGKPPATTAEQAPAPSVEPPVAEPGEHEAFLQALFAQEHQWERYRPFDETTIASHESLTVRVEFDHEARHRTDVAWTIAEYDGPVGERLWHATITASTPVALIHTILQHLDAPPLVAAREAHDVLPDAGWHPTSHPARTTWTAATGAITFEHTPHSTADRWTLYGGDNLDRAAWTIRLSAGAGGDLLAELASTATILVAARTPAPVPRTAPLPRLPMPVPQQRTHRG
;
A
#
# COMPACT_ATOMS: atom_id res chain seq x y z
N HIS A 1 -4.14 25.01 10.55
CA HIS A 1 -3.40 24.62 9.33
C HIS A 1 -3.28 23.11 9.29
N PHE A 2 -3.70 22.48 8.19
CA PHE A 2 -3.64 21.02 7.97
C PHE A 2 -2.61 20.70 6.89
N THR A 3 -1.79 19.67 7.11
CA THR A 3 -0.78 19.21 6.16
C THR A 3 -0.58 17.70 6.28
N LEU A 4 -0.03 17.07 5.25
CA LEU A 4 0.33 15.66 5.29
C LEU A 4 1.52 15.43 6.24
N HIS A 5 1.53 14.29 6.92
CA HIS A 5 2.67 13.84 7.68
C HIS A 5 3.80 13.44 6.73
N PRO A 6 5.02 13.99 6.87
CA PRO A 6 6.10 13.81 5.91
C PRO A 6 6.52 12.35 5.71
N ASP A 7 6.54 11.58 6.80
CA ASP A 7 7.04 10.19 6.77
C ASP A 7 5.92 9.13 6.77
N HIS A 8 4.66 9.55 6.87
CA HIS A 8 3.55 8.64 7.17
C HIS A 8 2.28 9.08 6.46
N HIS A 9 2.25 8.93 5.14
CA HIS A 9 1.05 9.19 4.37
C HIS A 9 -0.04 8.13 4.66
N PRO A 10 -1.33 8.51 4.81
CA PRO A 10 -1.90 9.85 4.60
C PRO A 10 -2.10 10.59 5.94
N ALA A 11 -1.40 10.19 7.01
CA ALA A 11 -1.64 10.76 8.31
C ALA A 11 -1.56 12.29 8.21
N VAL A 12 -2.46 12.98 8.90
CA VAL A 12 -2.61 14.43 8.76
C VAL A 12 -2.16 15.10 10.04
N ILE A 13 -1.30 16.10 9.89
CA ILE A 13 -0.89 16.99 10.96
C ILE A 13 -1.79 18.23 10.94
N ALA A 14 -2.40 18.53 12.08
CA ALA A 14 -3.10 19.77 12.35
C ALA A 14 -2.28 20.65 13.30
N THR A 15 -1.92 21.84 12.85
CA THR A 15 -1.27 22.87 13.68
C THR A 15 -2.28 23.94 14.03
N THR A 16 -2.45 24.16 15.32
CA THR A 16 -3.35 25.17 15.91
C THR A 16 -2.54 26.36 16.43
N SER A 17 -3.08 27.56 16.28
CA SER A 17 -2.42 28.80 16.71
C SER A 17 -3.48 29.86 17.08
N GLY A 18 -3.04 30.93 17.75
CA GLY A 18 -3.91 32.03 18.14
C GLY A 18 -4.63 31.85 19.49
N PRO A 19 -5.47 32.84 19.87
CA PRO A 19 -6.06 32.92 21.20
C PRO A 19 -7.13 31.86 21.50
N THR A 20 -7.69 31.21 20.48
CA THR A 20 -8.69 30.14 20.60
C THR A 20 -8.13 28.76 20.27
N SER A 21 -6.80 28.61 20.28
CA SER A 21 -6.11 27.36 19.92
C SER A 21 -6.51 26.18 20.81
N ASP A 22 -6.66 26.38 22.12
CA ASP A 22 -7.09 25.32 23.04
C ASP A 22 -8.51 24.81 22.74
N ALA A 23 -9.43 25.71 22.36
CA ALA A 23 -10.79 25.33 21.96
C ALA A 23 -10.77 24.55 20.64
N ALA A 24 -10.03 25.04 19.63
CA ALA A 24 -9.87 24.34 18.36
C ALA A 24 -9.23 22.95 18.54
N ARG A 25 -8.30 22.80 19.50
CA ARG A 25 -7.70 21.50 19.84
C ARG A 25 -8.71 20.55 20.48
N SER A 26 -9.60 21.06 21.34
CA SER A 26 -10.70 20.27 21.90
C SER A 26 -11.63 19.77 20.79
N ASP A 27 -12.04 20.65 19.87
CA ASP A 27 -12.92 20.28 18.76
C ASP A 27 -12.23 19.27 17.82
N LEU A 28 -10.94 19.46 17.52
CA LEU A 28 -10.14 18.51 16.74
C LEU A 28 -10.02 17.14 17.43
N HIS A 29 -9.91 17.11 18.76
CA HIS A 29 -9.86 15.86 19.52
C HIS A 29 -11.15 15.05 19.32
N ASP A 30 -12.31 15.71 19.38
CA ASP A 30 -13.62 15.09 19.15
C ASP A 30 -13.80 14.63 17.70
N LEU A 31 -13.09 15.27 16.77
CA LEU A 31 -13.03 14.90 15.35
C LEU A 31 -11.99 13.81 15.04
N GLY A 32 -11.37 13.21 16.06
CA GLY A 32 -10.48 12.06 15.91
C GLY A 32 -9.00 12.40 15.78
N PHE A 33 -8.60 13.67 15.95
CA PHE A 33 -7.19 14.01 16.10
C PHE A 33 -6.70 13.69 17.51
N ARG A 34 -5.40 13.42 17.66
CA ARG A 34 -4.74 13.19 18.95
C ARG A 34 -3.58 14.16 19.12
N GLY A 35 -3.43 14.70 20.34
CA GLY A 35 -2.37 15.66 20.63
C GLY A 35 -0.99 14.99 20.66
N THR A 36 -0.09 15.43 19.78
CA THR A 36 1.31 14.97 19.74
C THR A 36 2.29 16.04 20.25
N GLY A 37 1.80 17.26 20.47
CA GLY A 37 2.55 18.36 21.05
C GLY A 37 1.65 19.50 21.53
N PRO A 38 2.24 20.64 21.97
CA PRO A 38 1.51 21.78 22.50
C PRO A 38 0.55 22.43 21.50
N THR A 39 0.94 22.50 20.22
CA THR A 39 0.16 23.11 19.14
C THR A 39 -0.18 22.14 18.02
N THR A 40 0.43 20.96 18.03
CA THR A 40 0.32 19.94 17.00
C THR A 40 -0.63 18.83 17.43
N MET A 41 -1.48 18.41 16.49
CA MET A 41 -2.32 17.23 16.61
C MET A 41 -2.17 16.38 15.35
N LEU A 42 -2.39 15.08 15.49
CA LEU A 42 -2.23 14.09 14.44
C LEU A 42 -3.51 13.29 14.26
N MET A 43 -3.93 13.08 13.02
CA MET A 43 -4.92 12.06 12.66
C MET A 43 -4.18 10.94 11.92
N ALA A 44 -4.33 9.72 12.43
CA ALA A 44 -3.87 8.50 11.78
C ALA A 44 -4.95 7.44 11.98
N ARG A 45 -5.34 6.75 10.91
CA ARG A 45 -6.49 5.84 10.87
C ARG A 45 -6.12 4.53 10.18
N ILE A 46 -6.71 3.42 10.63
CA ILE A 46 -6.53 2.10 10.02
C ILE A 46 -7.33 1.94 8.73
N ASP A 47 -8.27 2.84 8.45
CA ASP A 47 -8.99 2.89 7.18
C ASP A 47 -8.36 3.78 6.11
N ARG A 48 -7.28 4.51 6.47
CA ARG A 48 -6.55 5.40 5.57
C ARG A 48 -7.39 6.54 4.96
N GLU A 49 -8.55 6.86 5.54
CA GLU A 49 -9.45 7.94 5.09
C GLU A 49 -9.17 9.29 5.77
N GLU A 50 -7.96 9.51 6.31
CA GLU A 50 -7.56 10.77 6.97
C GLU A 50 -7.82 12.02 6.10
N PRO A 51 -7.59 12.03 4.77
CA PRO A 51 -7.94 13.19 3.95
C PRO A 51 -9.45 13.48 3.98
N HIS A 52 -10.30 12.46 3.80
CA HIS A 52 -11.75 12.62 3.85
C HIS A 52 -12.24 13.16 5.21
N TYR A 53 -11.74 12.58 6.30
CA TYR A 53 -12.10 13.03 7.65
C TYR A 53 -11.51 14.39 7.99
N THR A 54 -10.36 14.75 7.43
CA THR A 54 -9.79 16.10 7.55
C THR A 54 -10.64 17.13 6.82
N ALA A 55 -11.13 16.83 5.62
CA ALA A 55 -12.03 17.73 4.88
C ALA A 55 -13.31 18.00 5.70
N LYS A 56 -13.89 16.96 6.30
CA LYS A 56 -15.01 17.09 7.24
C LYS A 56 -14.66 17.93 8.47
N ALA A 57 -13.49 17.69 9.07
CA ALA A 57 -13.03 18.44 10.24
C ALA A 57 -12.83 19.92 9.92
N ALA A 58 -12.19 20.24 8.80
CA ALA A 58 -11.99 21.61 8.35
C ALA A 58 -13.33 22.33 8.12
N HIS A 59 -14.30 21.67 7.48
CA HIS A 59 -15.63 22.24 7.28
C HIS A 59 -16.34 22.55 8.61
N LEU A 60 -16.31 21.62 9.57
CA LEU A 60 -16.93 21.82 10.89
C LEU A 60 -16.24 22.93 11.69
N LEU A 61 -14.91 23.01 11.66
CA LEU A 61 -14.17 24.08 12.33
C LEU A 61 -14.48 25.46 11.72
N GLN A 62 -14.65 25.55 10.40
CA GLN A 62 -15.12 26.79 9.76
C GLN A 62 -16.52 27.18 10.26
N GLN A 63 -17.43 26.22 10.41
CA GLN A 63 -18.76 26.47 10.98
C GLN A 63 -18.71 26.94 12.44
N TYR A 64 -17.73 26.46 13.21
CA TYR A 64 -17.46 26.93 14.58
C TYR A 64 -16.76 28.29 14.65
N GLY A 65 -16.42 28.89 13.50
CA GLY A 65 -15.84 30.23 13.39
C GLY A 65 -14.31 30.27 13.39
N TYR A 66 -13.64 29.13 13.24
CA TYR A 66 -12.18 29.09 13.09
C TYR A 66 -11.75 29.33 11.64
N THR A 67 -10.59 29.95 11.45
CA THR A 67 -9.91 29.98 10.16
C THR A 67 -9.16 28.68 9.95
N THR A 68 -9.43 27.98 8.85
CA THR A 68 -8.75 26.74 8.48
C THR A 68 -8.00 26.92 7.18
N GLU A 69 -6.78 26.43 7.12
CA GLU A 69 -5.95 26.38 5.93
C GLU A 69 -5.58 24.92 5.69
N ILE A 70 -5.71 24.45 4.44
CA ILE A 70 -5.36 23.11 4.00
C ILE A 70 -4.21 23.26 3.01
N ASP A 71 -3.11 22.55 3.25
CA ASP A 71 -1.96 22.52 2.36
C ASP A 71 -2.34 21.97 0.95
N PRO A 72 -1.81 22.52 -0.15
CA PRO A 72 -2.17 22.07 -1.51
C PRO A 72 -1.99 20.57 -1.75
N ALA A 73 -0.94 19.94 -1.20
CA ALA A 73 -0.73 18.50 -1.39
C ALA A 73 -1.77 17.66 -0.63
N LEU A 74 -2.23 18.14 0.52
CA LEU A 74 -3.34 17.53 1.24
C LEU A 74 -4.67 17.77 0.52
N GLN A 75 -4.86 18.94 -0.08
CA GLN A 75 -6.04 19.25 -0.88
C GLN A 75 -6.16 18.31 -2.08
N GLU A 76 -5.04 18.02 -2.75
CA GLU A 76 -4.99 17.02 -3.83
C GLU A 76 -5.41 15.62 -3.35
N GLU A 77 -4.93 15.16 -2.20
CA GLU A 77 -5.33 13.85 -1.63
C GLU A 77 -6.81 13.82 -1.19
N ILE A 78 -7.38 14.97 -0.80
CA ILE A 78 -8.81 15.13 -0.49
C ILE A 78 -9.66 15.02 -1.76
N ASP A 79 -9.24 15.71 -2.82
CA ASP A 79 -9.97 15.79 -4.08
C ASP A 79 -9.80 14.51 -4.92
N THR A 80 -8.72 13.74 -4.67
CA THR A 80 -8.46 12.46 -5.33
C THR A 80 -9.55 11.43 -4.99
N GLU A 81 -10.15 10.87 -6.03
CA GLU A 81 -11.07 9.75 -5.89
C GLU A 81 -10.30 8.44 -5.74
N TRP A 82 -10.03 8.05 -4.48
CA TRP A 82 -9.47 6.74 -4.19
C TRP A 82 -10.44 5.63 -4.59
N THR A 83 -10.01 4.77 -5.52
CA THR A 83 -10.60 3.44 -5.71
C THR A 83 -9.97 2.50 -4.69
N TRP A 84 -10.76 1.95 -3.77
CA TRP A 84 -10.31 0.84 -2.93
C TRP A 84 -10.16 -0.39 -3.83
N ALA A 85 -9.02 -0.51 -4.50
CA ALA A 85 -8.75 -1.52 -5.53
C ALA A 85 -8.91 -2.98 -5.04
N ASN A 86 -9.03 -3.18 -3.73
CA ASN A 86 -9.18 -4.48 -3.06
C ASN A 86 -10.43 -4.59 -2.18
N TYR A 87 -11.41 -3.70 -2.33
CA TYR A 87 -12.63 -3.83 -1.54
C TYR A 87 -13.40 -5.09 -2.00
N PRO A 88 -13.70 -6.05 -1.11
CA PRO A 88 -14.26 -7.35 -1.48
C PRO A 88 -15.65 -7.26 -2.12
N TYR A 89 -16.28 -6.09 -2.06
CA TYR A 89 -17.60 -5.82 -2.60
C TYR A 89 -17.52 -4.71 -3.66
N PRO A 90 -17.18 -5.04 -4.93
CA PRO A 90 -17.00 -4.06 -6.01
C PRO A 90 -18.30 -3.31 -6.38
N TRP A 91 -19.46 -3.76 -5.87
CA TRP A 91 -20.75 -3.12 -6.06
C TRP A 91 -21.10 -2.08 -4.98
N CYS A 92 -20.30 -1.94 -3.92
CA CYS A 92 -20.55 -0.93 -2.89
C CYS A 92 -20.22 0.48 -3.39
N THR A 93 -21.08 1.43 -3.06
CA THR A 93 -20.83 2.85 -3.26
C THR A 93 -19.72 3.34 -2.32
N ARG A 94 -19.10 4.47 -2.67
CA ARG A 94 -18.04 5.11 -1.88
C ARG A 94 -18.47 5.42 -0.44
N ASP A 95 -19.70 5.87 -0.27
CA ASP A 95 -20.24 6.20 1.05
C ASP A 95 -20.52 4.95 1.89
N GLU A 96 -20.94 3.85 1.25
CA GLU A 96 -21.08 2.55 1.93
C GLU A 96 -19.72 2.00 2.36
N ILE A 97 -18.70 2.07 1.50
CA ILE A 97 -17.34 1.67 1.84
C ILE A 97 -16.81 2.50 3.01
N ARG A 98 -16.99 3.83 2.97
CA ARG A 98 -16.63 4.71 4.10
C ARG A 98 -17.40 4.36 5.37
N ALA A 99 -18.67 4.00 5.28
CA ALA A 99 -19.45 3.63 6.45
C ALA A 99 -18.90 2.35 7.13
N VAL A 100 -18.56 1.33 6.34
CA VAL A 100 -17.95 0.09 6.83
C VAL A 100 -16.56 0.36 7.40
N SER A 101 -15.71 1.07 6.67
CA SER A 101 -14.38 1.50 7.10
C SER A 101 -14.42 2.32 8.40
N ALA A 102 -15.39 3.23 8.51
CA ALA A 102 -15.61 4.02 9.73
C ALA A 102 -16.02 3.14 10.92
N GLN A 103 -16.84 2.11 10.69
CA GLN A 103 -17.18 1.13 11.71
C GLN A 103 -15.96 0.35 12.17
N ALA A 104 -15.13 -0.10 11.22
CA ALA A 104 -13.89 -0.80 11.53
C ALA A 104 -12.93 0.07 12.35
N GLN A 105 -12.78 1.35 11.99
CA GLN A 105 -12.01 2.30 12.78
C GLN A 105 -12.56 2.43 14.21
N ARG A 106 -13.88 2.54 14.38
CA ARG A 106 -14.50 2.63 15.72
C ARG A 106 -14.20 1.39 16.56
N ILE A 107 -14.31 0.19 15.98
CA ILE A 107 -13.97 -1.06 16.67
C ILE A 107 -12.50 -1.06 17.09
N HIS A 108 -11.59 -0.64 16.20
CA HIS A 108 -10.18 -0.53 16.53
C HIS A 108 -9.92 0.43 17.71
N ASP A 109 -10.56 1.60 17.70
CA ASP A 109 -10.42 2.60 18.76
C ASP A 109 -11.03 2.11 20.07
N ASP A 110 -12.17 1.41 20.02
CA ASP A 110 -12.79 0.79 21.19
C ASP A 110 -11.90 -0.27 21.83
N ILE A 111 -11.21 -1.08 21.03
CA ILE A 111 -10.22 -2.05 21.53
C ILE A 111 -9.02 -1.32 22.14
N ALA A 112 -8.48 -0.31 21.45
CA ALA A 112 -7.31 0.44 21.90
C ALA A 112 -7.58 1.20 23.21
N GLU A 113 -8.78 1.74 23.37
CA GLU A 113 -9.20 2.52 24.54
C GLU A 113 -9.82 1.64 25.66
N GLY A 114 -9.89 0.32 25.46
CA GLY A 114 -10.39 -0.64 26.45
C GLY A 114 -11.92 -0.66 26.62
N ARG A 115 -12.65 0.01 25.72
CA ARG A 115 -14.12 -0.05 25.64
C ARG A 115 -14.62 -1.39 25.12
N LEU A 116 -13.83 -2.08 24.30
CA LEU A 116 -14.09 -3.44 23.83
C LEU A 116 -12.95 -4.36 24.26
N ILE A 117 -13.23 -5.28 25.18
CA ILE A 117 -12.27 -6.31 25.59
C ILE A 117 -12.42 -7.52 24.69
N ILE A 118 -11.34 -7.90 24.00
CA ILE A 118 -11.29 -9.14 23.22
C ILE A 118 -10.90 -10.30 24.14
N HIS A 119 -11.77 -11.30 24.21
CA HIS A 119 -11.59 -12.49 25.04
C HIS A 119 -10.81 -13.56 24.32
N LEU A 120 -11.21 -13.84 23.08
CA LEU A 120 -10.63 -14.87 22.24
C LEU A 120 -10.56 -14.38 20.79
N HIS A 121 -9.61 -14.92 20.04
CA HIS A 121 -9.55 -14.79 18.59
C HIS A 121 -9.30 -16.15 17.94
N ALA A 122 -9.56 -16.24 16.65
CA ALA A 122 -9.20 -17.37 15.81
C ALA A 122 -8.92 -16.87 14.37
N ASP A 123 -8.31 -17.74 13.58
CA ASP A 123 -8.22 -17.60 12.13
C ASP A 123 -9.26 -18.56 11.53
N ASP A 124 -10.20 -18.04 10.74
CA ASP A 124 -11.26 -18.84 10.10
C ASP A 124 -10.83 -19.43 8.73
N GLY A 125 -9.57 -19.26 8.35
CA GLY A 125 -9.02 -19.65 7.05
C GLY A 125 -9.10 -18.54 6.00
N HIS A 126 -9.80 -17.44 6.29
CA HIS A 126 -9.94 -16.28 5.40
C HIS A 126 -9.56 -14.97 6.09
N THR A 127 -9.93 -14.79 7.36
CA THR A 127 -9.68 -13.58 8.14
C THR A 127 -9.52 -13.89 9.63
N THR A 128 -8.98 -12.92 10.38
CA THR A 128 -9.10 -12.92 11.83
C THR A 128 -10.55 -12.73 12.28
N VAL A 129 -11.03 -13.64 13.12
CA VAL A 129 -12.30 -13.54 13.84
C VAL A 129 -12.03 -13.42 15.34
N ALA A 130 -12.93 -12.76 16.07
CA ALA A 130 -12.77 -12.58 17.51
C ALA A 130 -14.11 -12.56 18.25
N VAL A 131 -14.08 -12.81 19.55
CA VAL A 131 -15.21 -12.56 20.45
C VAL A 131 -14.79 -11.58 21.52
N GLY A 132 -15.63 -10.57 21.74
CA GLY A 132 -15.36 -9.50 22.68
C GLY A 132 -16.59 -9.00 23.41
N SER A 133 -16.34 -8.23 24.47
CA SER A 133 -17.38 -7.63 25.29
C SER A 133 -17.15 -6.14 25.46
N TYR A 134 -18.21 -5.38 25.24
CA TYR A 134 -18.20 -3.94 25.50
C TYR A 134 -18.29 -3.65 27.00
N THR A 135 -17.36 -2.85 27.52
CA THR A 135 -17.23 -2.51 28.95
C THR A 135 -18.02 -1.27 29.33
N THR A 136 -18.32 -0.42 28.35
CA THR A 136 -19.06 0.84 28.52
C THR A 136 -20.38 0.79 27.75
N GLY A 137 -21.44 1.38 28.32
CA GLY A 137 -22.77 1.39 27.72
C GLY A 137 -23.60 0.15 28.07
N VAL A 138 -24.51 -0.24 27.17
CA VAL A 138 -25.28 -1.48 27.31
C VAL A 138 -24.31 -2.65 27.15
N ARG A 139 -24.21 -3.50 28.18
CA ARG A 139 -23.40 -4.73 28.11
C ARG A 139 -23.86 -5.55 26.91
N ARG A 140 -22.97 -5.67 25.93
CA ARG A 140 -23.17 -6.46 24.73
C ARG A 140 -21.93 -7.28 24.45
N HIS A 141 -22.16 -8.50 23.99
CA HIS A 141 -21.14 -9.46 23.63
C HIS A 141 -21.27 -9.71 22.14
N VAL A 142 -20.16 -9.58 21.42
CA VAL A 142 -20.16 -9.56 19.95
C VAL A 142 -19.11 -10.52 19.41
N HIS A 143 -19.40 -11.11 18.25
CA HIS A 143 -18.36 -11.67 17.40
C HIS A 143 -17.92 -10.61 16.39
N LEU A 144 -16.63 -10.61 16.10
CA LEU A 144 -15.99 -9.77 15.10
C LEU A 144 -15.51 -10.64 13.96
N HIS A 145 -15.60 -10.12 12.75
CA HIS A 145 -15.06 -10.72 11.54
C HIS A 145 -14.31 -9.66 10.73
N GLY A 146 -13.31 -10.09 9.97
CA GLY A 146 -12.53 -9.20 9.11
C GLY A 146 -11.37 -8.49 9.82
N GLU A 147 -10.56 -7.83 9.00
CA GLU A 147 -9.30 -7.20 9.41
C GLU A 147 -9.21 -5.76 8.92
N ASN A 148 -8.41 -4.94 9.62
CA ASN A 148 -8.17 -3.55 9.26
C ASN A 148 -9.49 -2.81 9.00
N HIS A 149 -9.61 -2.16 7.84
CA HIS A 149 -10.78 -1.39 7.40
C HIS A 149 -12.03 -2.24 7.11
N LEU A 150 -11.93 -3.57 7.13
CA LEU A 150 -13.05 -4.49 6.91
C LEU A 150 -13.58 -5.11 8.20
N ARG A 151 -12.98 -4.78 9.36
CA ARG A 151 -13.41 -5.35 10.64
C ARG A 151 -14.81 -4.91 11.01
N GLN A 152 -15.69 -5.86 11.26
CA GLN A 152 -17.11 -5.64 11.52
C GLN A 152 -17.59 -6.49 12.69
N GLU A 153 -18.65 -6.02 13.35
CA GLU A 153 -19.44 -6.84 14.26
C GLU A 153 -20.37 -7.73 13.43
N THR A 154 -20.50 -9.00 13.80
CA THR A 154 -21.55 -9.85 13.24
C THR A 154 -22.92 -9.40 13.74
N ASP A 155 -23.98 -9.66 12.98
CA ASP A 155 -25.36 -9.35 13.38
C ASP A 155 -25.86 -10.12 14.63
N ILE A 156 -25.08 -11.10 15.10
CA ILE A 156 -25.40 -11.90 16.28
C ILE A 156 -24.98 -11.14 17.55
N ILE A 157 -25.97 -10.82 18.37
CA ILE A 157 -25.78 -10.25 19.70
C ILE A 157 -26.08 -11.33 20.73
N PHE A 158 -25.18 -11.50 21.69
CA PHE A 158 -25.36 -12.47 22.78
C PHE A 158 -25.73 -11.76 24.08
N ASP A 159 -26.64 -12.36 24.84
CA ASP A 159 -27.12 -11.82 26.12
C ASP A 159 -26.05 -11.96 27.22
N THR A 160 -25.15 -12.94 27.09
CA THR A 160 -24.09 -13.20 28.07
C THR A 160 -22.74 -13.51 27.42
N GLU A 161 -21.66 -13.19 28.14
CA GLU A 161 -20.29 -13.50 27.73
C GLU A 161 -20.09 -15.00 27.53
N ALA A 162 -20.62 -15.81 28.45
CA ALA A 162 -20.49 -17.26 28.42
C ALA A 162 -21.11 -17.87 27.15
N GLU A 163 -22.26 -17.33 26.72
CA GLU A 163 -22.91 -17.74 25.48
C GLU A 163 -22.08 -17.35 24.25
N ALA A 164 -21.61 -16.10 24.18
CA ALA A 164 -20.77 -15.64 23.08
C ALA A 164 -19.48 -16.47 22.96
N VAL A 165 -18.83 -16.77 24.08
CA VAL A 165 -17.61 -17.57 24.13
C VAL A 165 -17.86 -19.03 23.78
N ALA A 166 -18.96 -19.62 24.28
CA ALA A 166 -19.32 -21.00 23.96
C ALA A 166 -19.60 -21.17 22.47
N GLU A 167 -20.32 -20.23 21.86
CA GLU A 167 -20.59 -20.25 20.42
C GLU A 167 -19.31 -20.06 19.59
N PHE A 168 -18.42 -19.17 20.02
CA PHE A 168 -17.12 -18.98 19.36
C PHE A 168 -16.28 -20.27 19.37
N HIS A 169 -16.24 -20.97 20.51
CA HIS A 169 -15.58 -22.28 20.60
C HIS A 169 -16.25 -23.34 19.73
N ARG A 170 -17.58 -23.32 19.60
CA ARG A 170 -18.33 -24.25 18.74
C ARG A 170 -17.96 -24.04 17.26
N LEU A 171 -17.78 -22.80 16.82
CA LEU A 171 -17.47 -22.45 15.43
C LEU A 171 -16.00 -22.73 15.07
N TYR A 172 -15.05 -22.35 15.92
CA TYR A 172 -13.62 -22.33 15.55
C TYR A 172 -12.76 -23.38 16.27
N SER A 173 -13.27 -23.97 17.35
CA SER A 173 -12.68 -25.12 18.05
C SER A 173 -11.16 -25.00 18.29
N VAL A 174 -10.33 -25.74 17.54
CA VAL A 174 -8.87 -25.81 17.71
C VAL A 174 -8.10 -24.55 17.27
N ALA A 175 -8.73 -23.69 16.47
CA ALA A 175 -8.12 -22.44 16.00
C ALA A 175 -8.17 -21.33 17.08
N VAL A 176 -8.95 -21.52 18.15
CA VAL A 176 -9.15 -20.51 19.19
C VAL A 176 -7.87 -20.24 19.98
N ARG A 177 -7.60 -18.97 20.23
CA ARG A 177 -6.50 -18.44 21.03
C ARG A 177 -7.02 -17.37 22.00
N PRO A 178 -6.44 -17.26 23.20
CA PRO A 178 -6.86 -16.24 24.16
C PRO A 178 -6.39 -14.83 23.76
N GLY A 179 -7.18 -13.83 24.14
CA GLY A 179 -6.88 -12.42 23.96
C GLY A 179 -7.09 -11.90 22.54
N PRO A 180 -6.71 -10.64 22.26
CA PRO A 180 -6.77 -10.07 20.92
C PRO A 180 -5.77 -10.75 19.98
N ALA A 181 -6.11 -10.76 18.69
CA ALA A 181 -5.17 -11.16 17.66
C ALA A 181 -3.95 -10.23 17.63
N PRO A 182 -2.78 -10.70 17.16
CA PRO A 182 -1.65 -9.82 16.88
C PRO A 182 -2.07 -8.68 15.95
N LEU A 183 -1.58 -7.48 16.23
CA LEU A 183 -1.88 -6.31 15.40
C LEU A 183 -1.27 -6.45 14.02
N THR A 184 -2.01 -6.01 13.01
CA THR A 184 -1.49 -5.90 11.65
C THR A 184 -0.40 -4.82 11.56
N ASN A 185 0.42 -4.85 10.51
CA ASN A 185 1.45 -3.83 10.28
C ASN A 185 0.86 -2.40 10.24
N LEU A 186 -0.35 -2.27 9.69
CA LEU A 186 -1.08 -1.00 9.62
C LEU A 186 -1.53 -0.53 11.02
N GLU A 187 -2.18 -1.41 11.79
CA GLU A 187 -2.59 -1.10 13.17
C GLU A 187 -1.36 -0.73 14.04
N GLN A 188 -0.23 -1.44 13.87
CA GLN A 188 1.02 -1.11 14.55
C GLN A 188 1.59 0.25 14.13
N ALA A 189 1.55 0.59 12.84
CA ALA A 189 2.01 1.88 12.34
C ALA A 189 1.17 3.03 12.90
N VAL A 190 -0.16 2.91 12.87
CA VAL A 190 -1.10 3.89 13.44
C VAL A 190 -0.87 4.06 14.95
N ARG A 191 -0.73 2.97 15.71
CA ARG A 191 -0.44 3.06 17.14
C ARG A 191 0.89 3.74 17.45
N ARG A 192 1.93 3.46 16.67
CA ARG A 192 3.25 4.11 16.83
C ARG A 192 3.16 5.61 16.61
N LEU A 193 2.48 6.01 15.55
CA LEU A 193 2.21 7.41 15.21
C LEU A 193 1.48 8.15 16.33
N LEU A 194 0.39 7.57 16.84
CA LEU A 194 -0.45 8.22 17.85
C LEU A 194 0.16 8.25 19.25
N THR A 195 1.05 7.32 19.59
CA THR A 195 1.70 7.26 20.92
C THR A 195 2.97 8.11 21.02
N GLY A 196 3.46 8.67 19.91
CA GLY A 196 4.60 9.60 19.89
C GLY A 196 5.90 9.02 20.46
N LYS A 197 6.02 7.70 20.58
CA LYS A 197 7.18 7.05 21.20
C LYS A 197 8.21 6.71 20.11
N PRO A 198 9.38 7.39 20.07
CA PRO A 198 10.48 6.91 19.25
C PRO A 198 10.95 5.56 19.80
N PRO A 199 11.43 4.64 18.95
CA PRO A 199 11.79 3.29 19.39
C PRO A 199 12.84 3.35 20.50
N ALA A 200 12.61 2.58 21.57
CA ALA A 200 13.70 2.14 22.41
C ALA A 200 14.61 1.28 21.52
N THR A 201 15.81 1.79 21.28
CA THR A 201 16.82 1.17 20.43
C THR A 201 17.21 -0.20 20.99
N THR A 202 16.50 -1.25 20.57
CA THR A 202 17.20 -2.51 20.29
C THR A 202 17.99 -2.24 19.04
N ALA A 203 19.30 -2.49 19.08
CA ALA A 203 20.18 -2.38 17.93
C ALA A 203 19.80 -3.44 16.89
N GLU A 204 18.72 -3.16 16.17
CA GLU A 204 18.39 -3.74 14.88
C GLU A 204 18.60 -2.60 13.88
N GLN A 205 19.31 -2.93 12.81
CA GLN A 205 19.96 -2.00 11.89
C GLN A 205 19.08 -0.79 11.57
N ALA A 206 19.70 0.40 11.60
CA ALA A 206 19.09 1.63 11.11
C ALA A 206 18.33 1.33 9.81
N PRO A 207 17.02 1.61 9.72
CA PRO A 207 16.30 1.41 8.48
C PRO A 207 17.00 2.27 7.44
N ALA A 208 17.44 1.63 6.35
CA ALA A 208 17.91 2.33 5.18
C ALA A 208 16.81 3.34 4.77
N PRO A 209 17.18 4.52 4.23
CA PRO A 209 16.19 5.45 3.72
C PRO A 209 15.24 4.70 2.78
N SER A 210 13.93 4.82 3.01
CA SER A 210 12.92 4.19 2.13
C SER A 210 13.19 4.68 0.72
N VAL A 211 13.62 3.76 -0.15
CA VAL A 211 13.98 4.09 -1.52
C VAL A 211 12.69 4.24 -2.28
N GLU A 212 12.41 5.47 -2.74
CA GLU A 212 11.22 5.76 -3.52
C GLU A 212 11.15 4.85 -4.75
N PRO A 213 10.00 4.17 -5.00
CA PRO A 213 9.87 3.26 -6.12
C PRO A 213 10.05 4.00 -7.46
N PRO A 214 10.63 3.36 -8.48
CA PRO A 214 10.66 3.94 -9.81
C PRO A 214 9.23 4.14 -10.32
N VAL A 215 8.89 5.31 -10.85
CA VAL A 215 7.59 5.63 -11.44
C VAL A 215 7.78 6.09 -12.88
N ALA A 216 6.78 5.84 -13.74
CA ALA A 216 6.73 6.43 -15.07
C ALA A 216 6.36 7.91 -15.00
N GLU A 217 6.99 8.72 -15.85
CA GLU A 217 6.70 10.14 -15.98
C GLU A 217 5.43 10.37 -16.83
N PRO A 218 4.72 11.49 -16.64
CA PRO A 218 3.53 11.81 -17.44
C PRO A 218 3.83 11.76 -18.96
N GLY A 219 3.02 11.00 -19.70
CA GLY A 219 3.16 10.86 -21.16
C GLY A 219 4.14 9.76 -21.62
N GLU A 220 4.86 9.09 -20.71
CA GLU A 220 5.76 7.99 -21.08
C GLU A 220 4.99 6.78 -21.62
N HIS A 221 3.80 6.49 -21.08
CA HIS A 221 2.97 5.38 -21.54
C HIS A 221 2.43 5.64 -22.95
N GLU A 222 1.98 6.86 -23.23
CA GLU A 222 1.55 7.27 -24.57
C GLU A 222 2.72 7.21 -25.56
N ALA A 223 3.90 7.72 -25.18
CA ALA A 223 5.09 7.65 -26.03
C ALA A 223 5.49 6.19 -26.31
N PHE A 224 5.44 5.33 -25.29
CA PHE A 224 5.68 3.89 -25.43
C PHE A 224 4.68 3.22 -26.36
N LEU A 225 3.38 3.51 -26.20
CA LEU A 225 2.33 2.96 -27.07
C LEU A 225 2.53 3.38 -28.54
N GLN A 226 2.90 4.63 -28.80
CA GLN A 226 3.20 5.08 -30.17
C GLN A 226 4.44 4.38 -30.74
N ALA A 227 5.49 4.22 -29.92
CA ALA A 227 6.70 3.53 -30.33
C ALA A 227 6.45 2.05 -30.63
N LEU A 228 5.63 1.37 -29.80
CA LEU A 228 5.21 -0.02 -30.00
C LEU A 228 4.60 -0.20 -31.39
N PHE A 229 3.60 0.60 -31.76
CA PHE A 229 2.96 0.49 -33.08
C PHE A 229 3.85 0.92 -34.24
N ALA A 230 4.81 1.83 -34.01
CA ALA A 230 5.73 2.25 -35.05
C ALA A 230 6.78 1.17 -35.38
N GLN A 231 7.16 0.35 -34.40
CA GLN A 231 8.26 -0.60 -34.50
C GLN A 231 7.76 -2.04 -34.69
N GLU A 232 6.62 -2.39 -34.09
CA GLU A 232 6.10 -3.75 -34.05
C GLU A 232 4.90 -3.92 -34.99
N HIS A 233 5.18 -4.30 -36.24
CA HIS A 233 4.16 -4.48 -37.28
C HIS A 233 3.16 -5.61 -37.01
N GLN A 234 3.45 -6.46 -36.01
CA GLN A 234 2.60 -7.55 -35.54
C GLN A 234 1.39 -7.08 -34.72
N TRP A 235 1.31 -5.78 -34.36
CA TRP A 235 0.17 -5.23 -33.62
C TRP A 235 -0.75 -4.41 -34.53
N GLU A 236 -2.03 -4.78 -34.55
CA GLU A 236 -3.07 -4.00 -35.22
C GLU A 236 -3.81 -3.11 -34.21
N ARG A 237 -3.81 -1.81 -34.45
CA ARG A 237 -4.46 -0.82 -33.59
C ARG A 237 -5.89 -0.55 -34.01
N TYR A 238 -6.82 -0.71 -33.08
CA TYR A 238 -8.20 -0.29 -33.21
C TYR A 238 -8.52 0.79 -32.16
N ARG A 239 -8.97 1.95 -32.63
CA ARG A 239 -9.39 3.06 -31.76
C ARG A 239 -10.90 3.31 -31.96
N PRO A 240 -11.76 2.63 -31.20
CA PRO A 240 -13.21 2.83 -31.31
C PRO A 240 -13.66 4.20 -30.78
N PHE A 241 -12.96 4.74 -29.80
CA PHE A 241 -13.24 6.03 -29.14
C PHE A 241 -11.93 6.76 -28.84
N ASP A 242 -11.96 8.08 -28.66
CA ASP A 242 -10.75 8.86 -28.38
C ASP A 242 -10.12 8.50 -27.02
N GLU A 243 -10.91 8.00 -26.08
CA GLU A 243 -10.51 7.69 -24.69
C GLU A 243 -9.74 6.37 -24.52
N THR A 244 -9.90 5.39 -25.42
CA THR A 244 -9.28 4.06 -25.26
C THR A 244 -8.66 3.58 -26.57
N THR A 245 -7.45 3.02 -26.50
CA THR A 245 -6.84 2.28 -27.60
C THR A 245 -6.87 0.79 -27.31
N ILE A 246 -7.39 0.01 -28.26
CA ILE A 246 -7.34 -1.44 -28.24
C ILE A 246 -6.33 -1.88 -29.29
N ALA A 247 -5.44 -2.79 -28.92
CA ALA A 247 -4.47 -3.41 -29.81
C ALA A 247 -4.66 -4.92 -29.79
N SER A 248 -4.70 -5.52 -30.97
CA SER A 248 -4.69 -6.97 -31.12
C SER A 248 -3.37 -7.39 -31.75
N HIS A 249 -2.78 -8.46 -31.24
CA HIS A 249 -1.63 -9.09 -31.87
C HIS A 249 -2.05 -9.87 -33.12
N GLU A 250 -1.15 -10.08 -34.08
CA GLU A 250 -1.43 -10.77 -35.35
C GLU A 250 -1.90 -12.21 -35.17
N SER A 251 -1.51 -12.85 -34.06
CA SER A 251 -1.97 -14.18 -33.65
C SER A 251 -3.46 -14.21 -33.29
N LEU A 252 -4.06 -13.03 -33.02
CA LEU A 252 -5.41 -12.82 -32.48
C LEU A 252 -5.66 -13.51 -31.13
N THR A 253 -4.61 -14.03 -30.49
CA THR A 253 -4.67 -14.66 -29.16
C THR A 253 -4.28 -13.69 -28.05
N VAL A 254 -3.87 -12.48 -28.38
CA VAL A 254 -3.41 -11.48 -27.42
C VAL A 254 -4.06 -10.14 -27.70
N ARG A 255 -4.53 -9.49 -26.64
CA ARG A 255 -5.15 -8.17 -26.68
C ARG A 255 -4.61 -7.28 -25.58
N VAL A 256 -4.38 -6.02 -25.94
CA VAL A 256 -3.98 -4.95 -25.04
C VAL A 256 -5.01 -3.83 -25.15
N GLU A 257 -5.41 -3.29 -24.01
CA GLU A 257 -6.25 -2.11 -23.91
C GLU A 257 -5.49 -1.05 -23.12
N PHE A 258 -5.44 0.16 -23.65
CA PHE A 258 -4.83 1.31 -23.02
C PHE A 258 -5.86 2.42 -22.86
N ASP A 259 -6.10 2.82 -21.60
CA ASP A 259 -6.97 3.94 -21.24
C ASP A 259 -6.17 5.24 -21.24
N HIS A 260 -6.50 6.14 -22.16
CA HIS A 260 -5.84 7.45 -22.27
C HIS A 260 -6.27 8.41 -21.17
N GLU A 261 -7.34 8.15 -20.43
CA GLU A 261 -7.79 9.03 -19.34
C GLU A 261 -7.31 8.58 -17.96
N ALA A 262 -6.60 7.44 -17.88
CA ALA A 262 -5.95 7.00 -16.65
C ALA A 262 -4.80 7.97 -16.30
N ARG A 263 -4.97 8.75 -15.22
CA ARG A 263 -3.99 9.77 -14.79
C ARG A 263 -3.49 9.55 -13.37
N HIS A 264 -4.28 8.92 -12.51
CA HIS A 264 -3.88 8.65 -11.14
C HIS A 264 -3.11 7.33 -11.03
N ARG A 265 -2.21 7.26 -10.05
CA ARG A 265 -1.37 6.08 -9.75
C ARG A 265 -2.14 4.78 -9.50
N THR A 266 -3.42 4.87 -9.17
CA THR A 266 -4.36 3.76 -8.94
C THR A 266 -5.22 3.42 -10.15
N ASP A 267 -5.33 4.32 -11.13
CA ASP A 267 -6.13 4.10 -12.33
C ASP A 267 -5.47 3.01 -13.17
N VAL A 268 -6.27 2.05 -13.64
CA VAL A 268 -5.79 1.00 -14.54
C VAL A 268 -5.60 1.61 -15.92
N ALA A 269 -4.35 1.89 -16.28
CA ALA A 269 -4.01 2.41 -17.59
C ALA A 269 -3.89 1.30 -18.64
N TRP A 270 -3.46 0.09 -18.26
CA TRP A 270 -3.35 -1.03 -19.18
C TRP A 270 -4.10 -2.26 -18.70
N THR A 271 -4.79 -2.90 -19.63
CA THR A 271 -5.29 -4.27 -19.49
C THR A 271 -4.68 -5.12 -20.59
N ILE A 272 -4.02 -6.21 -20.22
CA ILE A 272 -3.37 -7.15 -21.14
C ILE A 272 -4.01 -8.52 -20.93
N ALA A 273 -4.36 -9.22 -21.99
CA ALA A 273 -4.94 -10.56 -21.91
C ALA A 273 -4.45 -11.47 -23.03
N GLU A 274 -4.23 -12.74 -22.68
CA GLU A 274 -3.92 -13.83 -23.61
C GLU A 274 -5.04 -14.87 -23.58
N TYR A 275 -5.31 -15.48 -24.73
CA TYR A 275 -6.41 -16.41 -24.98
C TYR A 275 -5.90 -17.70 -25.63
N ASP A 276 -6.61 -18.81 -25.38
CA ASP A 276 -6.29 -20.15 -25.91
C ASP A 276 -6.50 -20.26 -27.44
N GLY A 277 -6.98 -19.19 -28.07
CA GLY A 277 -7.22 -19.10 -29.49
C GLY A 277 -7.94 -17.79 -29.82
N PRO A 278 -8.10 -17.45 -31.11
CA PRO A 278 -8.80 -16.22 -31.54
C PRO A 278 -10.24 -16.09 -31.03
N VAL A 279 -10.86 -17.23 -30.68
CA VAL A 279 -12.20 -17.33 -30.08
C VAL A 279 -12.19 -18.21 -28.82
N GLY A 280 -11.02 -18.41 -28.22
CA GLY A 280 -10.81 -19.28 -27.06
C GLY A 280 -11.07 -18.60 -25.72
N GLU A 281 -10.97 -19.37 -24.64
CA GLU A 281 -11.05 -18.83 -23.28
C GLU A 281 -9.79 -18.02 -22.93
N ARG A 282 -9.93 -17.08 -22.00
CA ARG A 282 -8.81 -16.25 -21.52
C ARG A 282 -7.90 -17.09 -20.64
N LEU A 283 -6.65 -17.29 -21.06
CA LEU A 283 -5.63 -18.04 -20.34
C LEU A 283 -5.12 -17.25 -19.14
N TRP A 284 -4.82 -15.97 -19.35
CA TRP A 284 -4.44 -15.06 -18.27
C TRP A 284 -4.72 -13.61 -18.65
N HIS A 285 -4.73 -12.74 -17.64
CA HIS A 285 -4.73 -11.30 -17.83
C HIS A 285 -3.86 -10.59 -16.80
N ALA A 286 -3.50 -9.35 -17.13
CA ALA A 286 -2.90 -8.40 -16.24
C ALA A 286 -3.63 -7.05 -16.28
N THR A 287 -3.65 -6.37 -15.14
CA THR A 287 -4.04 -4.96 -15.03
C THR A 287 -2.88 -4.17 -14.46
N ILE A 288 -2.60 -3.00 -15.05
CA ILE A 288 -1.41 -2.21 -14.76
C ILE A 288 -1.82 -0.75 -14.56
N THR A 289 -1.34 -0.12 -13.48
CA THR A 289 -1.73 1.25 -13.18
C THR A 289 -0.88 2.31 -13.88
N ALA A 290 -1.41 3.53 -14.00
CA ALA A 290 -0.87 4.63 -14.82
C ALA A 290 0.58 5.06 -14.50
N SER A 291 1.06 4.82 -13.28
CA SER A 291 2.42 5.21 -12.87
C SER A 291 3.44 4.06 -12.98
N THR A 292 3.04 2.91 -13.52
CA THR A 292 3.92 1.74 -13.65
C THR A 292 5.08 2.04 -14.60
N PRO A 293 6.34 1.78 -14.23
CA PRO A 293 7.48 1.94 -15.14
C PRO A 293 7.27 1.22 -16.47
N VAL A 294 7.50 1.94 -17.58
CA VAL A 294 7.33 1.40 -18.95
C VAL A 294 8.14 0.13 -19.17
N ALA A 295 9.31 0.00 -18.55
CA ALA A 295 10.14 -1.19 -18.71
C ALA A 295 9.42 -2.48 -18.25
N LEU A 296 8.58 -2.41 -17.20
CA LEU A 296 7.80 -3.56 -16.74
C LEU A 296 6.67 -3.91 -17.71
N ILE A 297 5.98 -2.89 -18.25
CA ILE A 297 4.94 -3.08 -19.27
C ILE A 297 5.55 -3.73 -20.51
N HIS A 298 6.70 -3.22 -20.96
CA HIS A 298 7.45 -3.77 -22.07
C HIS A 298 7.88 -5.23 -21.83
N THR A 299 8.35 -5.58 -20.63
CA THR A 299 8.66 -6.97 -20.28
C THR A 299 7.46 -7.91 -20.44
N ILE A 300 6.26 -7.46 -20.03
CA ILE A 300 5.02 -8.24 -20.21
C ILE A 300 4.75 -8.42 -21.71
N LEU A 301 4.79 -7.33 -22.48
CA LEU A 301 4.48 -7.37 -23.91
C LEU A 301 5.47 -8.23 -24.71
N GLN A 302 6.74 -8.28 -24.33
CA GLN A 302 7.75 -9.12 -24.96
C GLN A 302 7.59 -10.63 -24.66
N HIS A 303 6.86 -10.97 -23.61
CA HIS A 303 6.57 -12.36 -23.24
C HIS A 303 5.30 -12.91 -23.88
N LEU A 304 4.54 -12.05 -24.56
CA LEU A 304 3.39 -12.45 -25.36
C LEU A 304 3.94 -13.19 -26.60
N ASP A 305 3.40 -14.37 -26.89
CA ASP A 305 3.80 -15.26 -28.00
C ASP A 305 5.03 -16.18 -27.78
N ALA A 306 5.52 -16.32 -26.54
CA ALA A 306 6.50 -17.37 -26.22
C ALA A 306 5.84 -18.77 -26.26
N PRO A 307 6.43 -19.78 -26.94
CA PRO A 307 5.86 -21.12 -26.97
C PRO A 307 5.72 -21.67 -25.54
N PRO A 308 4.64 -22.39 -25.19
CA PRO A 308 4.46 -22.93 -23.85
C PRO A 308 5.61 -23.90 -23.56
N LEU A 309 6.54 -23.47 -22.70
CA LEU A 309 7.70 -24.28 -22.37
C LEU A 309 7.32 -25.40 -21.41
N VAL A 310 7.88 -26.57 -21.71
CA VAL A 310 7.75 -27.79 -20.93
C VAL A 310 8.41 -27.57 -19.57
N ALA A 311 7.58 -27.57 -18.52
CA ALA A 311 7.91 -27.36 -17.11
C ALA A 311 8.29 -25.92 -16.74
N ALA A 312 7.27 -25.06 -16.59
CA ALA A 312 7.41 -23.79 -15.88
C ALA A 312 8.01 -24.05 -14.49
N ARG A 313 9.16 -23.44 -14.20
CA ARG A 313 9.64 -23.37 -12.81
C ARG A 313 8.59 -22.62 -12.00
N GLU A 314 8.25 -23.12 -10.82
CA GLU A 314 7.37 -22.38 -9.93
C GLU A 314 8.05 -21.04 -9.61
N ALA A 315 7.33 -19.93 -9.68
CA ALA A 315 7.93 -18.60 -9.45
C ALA A 315 8.57 -18.47 -8.05
N HIS A 316 8.21 -19.34 -7.11
CA HIS A 316 8.86 -19.50 -5.80
C HIS A 316 10.33 -19.92 -5.90
N ASP A 317 10.74 -20.61 -6.98
CA ASP A 317 12.12 -21.02 -7.22
C ASP A 317 12.96 -19.93 -7.90
N VAL A 318 12.33 -18.91 -8.51
CA VAL A 318 13.04 -17.92 -9.33
C VAL A 318 13.29 -16.61 -8.59
N LEU A 319 12.37 -16.23 -7.69
CA LEU A 319 12.51 -15.02 -6.88
C LEU A 319 13.75 -15.03 -5.95
N PRO A 320 14.09 -16.15 -5.27
CA PRO A 320 15.32 -16.22 -4.47
C PRO A 320 16.60 -16.07 -5.33
N ASP A 321 16.62 -16.67 -6.52
CA ASP A 321 17.75 -16.58 -7.46
C ASP A 321 17.97 -15.12 -7.92
N ALA A 322 16.91 -14.32 -7.99
CA ALA A 322 16.94 -12.89 -8.33
C ALA A 322 17.24 -11.96 -7.13
N GLY A 323 17.61 -12.52 -5.97
CA GLY A 323 18.00 -11.75 -4.78
C GLY A 323 16.82 -11.17 -3.98
N TRP A 324 15.61 -11.69 -4.17
CA TRP A 324 14.44 -11.28 -3.41
C TRP A 324 14.35 -12.02 -2.08
N HIS A 325 13.90 -11.31 -1.04
CA HIS A 325 13.84 -11.85 0.31
C HIS A 325 12.39 -12.24 0.65
N PRO A 326 12.10 -13.52 0.92
CA PRO A 326 10.75 -13.94 1.28
C PRO A 326 10.43 -13.54 2.73
N THR A 327 9.25 -12.95 2.90
CA THR A 327 8.54 -12.84 4.17
C THR A 327 7.26 -13.64 4.04
N SER A 328 7.25 -14.85 4.59
CA SER A 328 6.12 -15.77 4.48
C SER A 328 5.05 -15.48 5.53
N HIS A 329 3.81 -15.33 5.09
CA HIS A 329 2.59 -15.35 5.91
C HIS A 329 1.75 -16.58 5.52
N PRO A 330 0.97 -17.21 6.42
CA PRO A 330 0.18 -18.39 6.07
C PRO A 330 -0.80 -18.18 4.89
N ALA A 331 -1.33 -16.96 4.71
CA ALA A 331 -2.28 -16.63 3.64
C ALA A 331 -1.65 -16.08 2.34
N ARG A 332 -0.38 -15.67 2.38
CA ARG A 332 0.31 -15.03 1.25
C ARG A 332 1.81 -15.11 1.42
N THR A 333 2.54 -15.17 0.32
CA THR A 333 3.99 -15.02 0.35
C THR A 333 4.35 -13.68 -0.24
N THR A 334 5.11 -12.89 0.51
CA THR A 334 5.58 -11.59 0.05
C THR A 334 7.09 -11.68 -0.15
N TRP A 335 7.60 -11.16 -1.25
CA TRP A 335 9.02 -11.03 -1.53
C TRP A 335 9.35 -9.56 -1.73
N THR A 336 10.39 -9.09 -1.05
CA THR A 336 10.85 -7.71 -1.22
C THR A 336 12.19 -7.70 -1.93
N ALA A 337 12.35 -6.78 -2.88
CA ALA A 337 13.64 -6.50 -3.49
C ALA A 337 14.64 -6.04 -2.41
N ALA A 338 15.95 -6.15 -2.66
CA ALA A 338 16.99 -5.83 -1.67
C ALA A 338 16.92 -4.39 -1.11
N THR A 339 16.31 -3.46 -1.84
CA THR A 339 16.11 -2.06 -1.40
C THR A 339 14.79 -1.82 -0.67
N GLY A 340 13.86 -2.78 -0.69
CA GLY A 340 12.49 -2.62 -0.20
C GLY A 340 11.58 -1.78 -1.10
N ALA A 341 12.08 -1.19 -2.19
CA ALA A 341 11.33 -0.29 -3.05
C ALA A 341 10.22 -0.97 -3.86
N ILE A 342 10.36 -2.27 -4.14
CA ILE A 342 9.40 -3.05 -4.92
C ILE A 342 9.11 -4.35 -4.16
N THR A 343 7.83 -4.70 -4.13
CA THR A 343 7.33 -5.90 -3.47
C THR A 343 6.56 -6.77 -4.45
N PHE A 344 6.82 -8.07 -4.41
CA PHE A 344 6.09 -9.12 -5.11
C PHE A 344 5.22 -9.85 -4.08
N GLU A 345 3.94 -10.03 -4.34
CA GLU A 345 3.01 -10.75 -3.46
C GLU A 345 2.35 -11.89 -4.23
N HIS A 346 2.27 -13.06 -3.59
CA HIS A 346 1.57 -14.24 -4.08
C HIS A 346 0.42 -14.57 -3.14
N THR A 347 -0.78 -14.60 -3.71
CA THR A 347 -2.02 -14.97 -3.04
C THR A 347 -2.53 -16.28 -3.65
N PRO A 348 -2.19 -17.45 -3.07
CA PRO A 348 -2.39 -18.76 -3.70
C PRO A 348 -3.86 -19.06 -4.02
N HIS A 349 -4.79 -18.50 -3.25
CA HIS A 349 -6.23 -18.70 -3.43
C HIS A 349 -6.89 -17.74 -4.42
N SER A 350 -6.18 -16.71 -4.88
CA SER A 350 -6.72 -15.75 -5.85
C SER A 350 -6.58 -16.28 -7.28
N THR A 351 -7.63 -16.06 -8.09
CA THR A 351 -7.64 -16.41 -9.53
C THR A 351 -7.42 -15.19 -10.42
N ALA A 352 -7.97 -14.03 -10.07
CA ALA A 352 -7.83 -12.79 -10.84
C ALA A 352 -6.51 -12.06 -10.52
N ASP A 353 -6.05 -12.14 -9.27
CA ASP A 353 -4.89 -11.40 -8.75
C ASP A 353 -3.98 -12.34 -7.97
N ARG A 354 -3.62 -13.48 -8.57
CA ARG A 354 -2.76 -14.47 -7.92
C ARG A 354 -1.40 -13.88 -7.58
N TRP A 355 -0.90 -13.04 -8.47
CA TRP A 355 0.38 -12.38 -8.33
C TRP A 355 0.18 -10.87 -8.41
N THR A 356 0.77 -10.16 -7.45
CA THR A 356 0.72 -8.70 -7.43
C THR A 356 2.13 -8.15 -7.25
N LEU A 357 2.58 -7.32 -8.18
CA LEU A 357 3.85 -6.61 -8.13
C LEU A 357 3.56 -5.14 -7.95
N TYR A 358 4.14 -4.49 -6.95
CA TYR A 358 3.87 -3.09 -6.67
C TYR A 358 5.13 -2.36 -6.18
N GLY A 359 5.21 -1.08 -6.55
CA GLY A 359 6.23 -0.16 -6.06
C GLY A 359 5.76 0.56 -4.79
N GLY A 360 6.59 0.56 -3.75
CA GLY A 360 6.32 1.23 -2.47
C GLY A 360 6.05 0.26 -1.31
N ASP A 361 5.77 0.83 -0.15
CA ASP A 361 5.78 0.09 1.14
C ASP A 361 4.59 -0.87 1.32
N ASN A 362 3.46 -0.63 0.64
CA ASN A 362 2.24 -1.44 0.74
C ASN A 362 1.27 -1.20 -0.43
N LEU A 363 0.36 -2.16 -0.65
CA LEU A 363 -0.63 -2.11 -1.73
C LEU A 363 -1.59 -0.92 -1.65
N ASP A 364 -2.05 -0.55 -0.46
CA ASP A 364 -2.99 0.56 -0.28
C ASP A 364 -2.38 1.93 -0.64
N ARG A 365 -1.05 2.01 -0.78
CA ARG A 365 -0.29 3.21 -1.18
C ARG A 365 0.78 2.90 -2.23
N ALA A 366 0.52 1.88 -3.03
CA ALA A 366 1.42 1.54 -4.11
C ALA A 366 1.57 2.76 -5.04
N ALA A 367 2.80 3.15 -5.32
CA ALA A 367 3.09 4.14 -6.34
C ALA A 367 2.64 3.65 -7.72
N TRP A 368 2.59 2.33 -7.91
CA TRP A 368 2.01 1.65 -9.05
C TRP A 368 1.80 0.18 -8.72
N THR A 369 0.89 -0.48 -9.44
CA THR A 369 0.58 -1.90 -9.26
C THR A 369 0.43 -2.61 -10.60
N ILE A 370 0.98 -3.82 -10.68
CA ILE A 370 0.73 -4.82 -11.72
C ILE A 370 0.07 -6.01 -11.05
N ARG A 371 -1.13 -6.39 -11.50
CA ARG A 371 -1.87 -7.56 -11.01
C ARG A 371 -1.94 -8.58 -12.12
N LEU A 372 -1.65 -9.83 -11.79
CA LEU A 372 -1.54 -10.95 -12.73
C LEU A 372 -2.42 -12.10 -12.23
N SER A 373 -3.25 -12.61 -13.14
CA SER A 373 -4.14 -13.74 -12.85
C SER A 373 -3.39 -15.07 -12.65
N ALA A 374 -4.13 -16.07 -12.21
CA ALA A 374 -3.67 -17.43 -11.95
C ALA A 374 -2.91 -18.11 -13.08
N GLY A 375 -3.24 -17.78 -14.33
CA GLY A 375 -2.63 -18.38 -15.52
C GLY A 375 -1.32 -17.74 -15.97
N ALA A 376 -0.84 -16.69 -15.29
CA ALA A 376 0.46 -16.08 -15.60
C ALA A 376 1.60 -17.10 -15.40
N GLY A 377 2.41 -17.29 -16.44
CA GLY A 377 3.50 -18.26 -16.45
C GLY A 377 4.66 -17.90 -15.52
N GLY A 378 5.37 -18.92 -15.02
CA GLY A 378 6.55 -18.74 -14.15
C GLY A 378 7.67 -17.90 -14.78
N ASP A 379 7.87 -18.01 -16.09
CA ASP A 379 8.90 -17.26 -16.82
C ASP A 379 8.58 -15.76 -16.89
N LEU A 380 7.31 -15.40 -17.11
CA LEU A 380 6.85 -14.01 -17.06
C LEU A 380 7.10 -13.40 -15.67
N LEU A 381 6.80 -14.17 -14.61
CA LEU A 381 7.01 -13.73 -13.23
C LEU A 381 8.50 -13.55 -12.93
N ALA A 382 9.35 -14.46 -13.42
CA ALA A 382 10.80 -14.39 -13.31
C ALA A 382 11.38 -13.14 -13.98
N GLU A 383 10.98 -12.88 -15.21
CA GLU A 383 11.47 -11.74 -15.98
C GLU A 383 10.96 -10.41 -15.42
N LEU A 384 9.72 -10.36 -14.92
CA LEU A 384 9.23 -9.19 -14.18
C LEU A 384 10.04 -8.92 -12.92
N ALA A 385 10.38 -9.95 -12.16
CA ALA A 385 11.21 -9.82 -10.97
C ALA A 385 12.64 -9.35 -11.32
N SER A 386 13.20 -9.86 -12.41
CA SER A 386 14.52 -9.46 -12.94
C SER A 386 14.52 -7.99 -13.38
N THR A 387 13.55 -7.58 -14.20
CA THR A 387 13.38 -6.19 -14.66
C THR A 387 13.18 -5.24 -13.47
N ALA A 388 12.39 -5.64 -12.48
CA ALA A 388 12.20 -4.86 -11.25
C ALA A 388 13.52 -4.65 -10.48
N THR A 389 14.34 -5.69 -10.35
CA THR A 389 15.68 -5.58 -9.74
C THR A 389 16.59 -4.61 -10.52
N ILE A 390 16.58 -4.67 -11.86
CA ILE A 390 17.37 -3.77 -12.71
C ILE A 390 16.91 -2.31 -12.56
N LEU A 391 15.60 -2.06 -12.56
CA LEU A 391 15.02 -0.73 -12.40
C LEU A 391 15.45 -0.06 -11.09
N VAL A 392 15.45 -0.82 -10.02
CA VAL A 392 15.87 -0.37 -8.69
C VAL A 392 17.38 -0.11 -8.64
N ALA A 393 18.19 -0.99 -9.24
CA ALA A 393 19.64 -0.83 -9.28
C ALA A 393 20.05 0.43 -10.08
N ALA A 394 19.36 0.74 -11.18
CA ALA A 394 19.65 1.88 -12.03
C ALA A 394 19.43 3.25 -11.34
N ARG A 395 18.58 3.34 -10.31
CA ARG A 395 18.34 4.56 -9.51
C ARG A 395 19.21 4.69 -8.27
N THR A 396 20.00 3.68 -7.92
CA THR A 396 20.93 3.79 -6.78
C THR A 396 22.17 4.57 -7.23
N PRO A 397 22.47 5.75 -6.65
CA PRO A 397 23.66 6.49 -7.04
C PRO A 397 24.91 5.64 -6.77
N ALA A 398 25.77 5.52 -7.78
CA ALA A 398 27.05 4.83 -7.64
C ALA A 398 27.82 5.45 -6.45
N PRO A 399 28.50 4.63 -5.62
CA PRO A 399 29.28 5.16 -4.51
C PRO A 399 30.33 6.14 -5.04
N VAL A 400 30.23 7.40 -4.60
CA VAL A 400 31.19 8.45 -4.93
C VAL A 400 32.59 7.92 -4.64
N PRO A 401 33.53 7.92 -5.61
CA PRO A 401 34.89 7.50 -5.37
C PRO A 401 35.44 8.35 -4.22
N ARG A 402 35.79 7.71 -3.10
CA ARG A 402 36.46 8.40 -1.99
C ARG A 402 37.71 9.06 -2.54
N THR A 403 37.68 10.39 -2.59
CA THR A 403 38.84 11.21 -2.93
C THR A 403 39.98 10.78 -2.01
N ALA A 404 41.07 10.30 -2.61
CA ALA A 404 42.27 9.96 -1.88
C ALA A 404 42.71 11.17 -1.03
N PRO A 405 43.10 10.98 0.23
CA PRO A 405 43.54 12.10 1.07
C PRO A 405 44.76 12.77 0.42
N LEU A 406 44.65 14.08 0.21
CA LEU A 406 45.75 14.90 -0.29
C LEU A 406 47.00 14.72 0.58
N PRO A 407 48.20 14.64 -0.03
CA PRO A 407 49.45 14.57 0.72
C PRO A 407 49.56 15.79 1.64
N ARG A 408 49.79 15.54 2.94
CA ARG A 408 50.08 16.60 3.92
C ARG A 408 51.30 17.39 3.45
N LEU A 409 51.12 18.69 3.24
CA LEU A 409 52.23 19.62 3.05
C LEU A 409 53.14 19.58 4.30
N PRO A 410 54.47 19.57 4.13
CA PRO A 410 55.41 19.55 5.25
C PRO A 410 55.33 20.84 6.05
N MET A 411 55.29 20.71 7.38
CA MET A 411 55.28 21.87 8.28
C MET A 411 56.59 22.67 8.17
N PRO A 412 56.54 24.01 8.32
CA PRO A 412 57.74 24.83 8.30
C PRO A 412 58.56 24.61 9.57
N VAL A 413 59.87 24.42 9.38
CA VAL A 413 60.88 24.28 10.42
C VAL A 413 61.00 25.58 11.23
N PRO A 414 61.11 25.54 12.58
CA PRO A 414 61.30 26.75 13.37
C PRO A 414 62.70 27.32 13.12
N GLN A 415 62.78 28.58 12.69
CA GLN A 415 64.05 29.31 12.65
C GLN A 415 64.57 29.54 14.07
N GLN A 416 65.68 28.88 14.41
CA GLN A 416 66.47 29.22 15.58
C GLN A 416 67.08 30.61 15.39
N ARG A 417 66.66 31.57 16.22
CA ARG A 417 67.41 32.79 16.47
C ARG A 417 68.70 32.42 17.21
N THR A 418 69.83 32.49 16.53
CA THR A 418 71.14 32.52 17.19
C THR A 418 71.48 33.95 17.59
N HIS A 419 71.70 34.11 18.89
CA HIS A 419 72.27 35.29 19.53
C HIS A 419 73.78 35.40 19.20
N ARG A 420 74.19 36.64 18.90
CA ARG A 420 75.51 37.30 18.97
C ARG A 420 76.79 36.49 19.27
N GLY A 421 77.81 36.79 18.47
CA GLY A 421 79.23 36.83 18.80
C GLY A 421 79.94 37.73 17.80
#